data_AF-A0A942CVE3-F1
#
_entry.id   AF-A0A942CVE3-F1
#
_cell.length_a   1.000
_cell.length_b   1.000
_cell.length_c   1.000
_cell.angle_alpha   90.00
_cell.angle_beta   90.00
_cell.angle_gamma   90.00
#
_symmetry.space_group_name_H-M   'P 1'
#
loop_
_entity.id
_entity.type
_entity.pdbx_description
1 polymer ?
#
loop_
_entity_poly.entity_id
_entity_poly.type
_entity_poly.pdbx_seq_one_letter_code
_entity_poly.pdbx_strand_id
1 'polypeptide(L)'
;MRFTLRVASGLLGIGLSVLLVPRVNAGHKEDAATAKSLAAAHAAANGDPLLEALLTELERSKDQLKMDQVAPPYYIEYRVSDVQEFIAEAAFGALRENQKVHVRLLRVVVRVGDYKQDSYYGEGMGQTTILPLDNDPIALRRQIWLATDQAYKDAGQALTQKQAALKQFTADEHPVDDFAKAPVVTLVEPLASLKVDETGWKKTLEET
;
A
#
# COMPACT_ATOMS: atom_id res chain seq x y z
N MET A 1 39.35 -1.04 15.76
CA MET A 1 38.41 0.02 15.32
C MET A 1 37.38 -0.66 14.44
N ARG A 2 36.07 -0.43 14.66
CA ARG A 2 34.97 -1.09 13.94
C ARG A 2 34.19 -0.01 13.20
N PHE A 3 34.03 -0.15 11.89
CA PHE A 3 33.32 0.82 11.05
C PHE A 3 32.18 0.13 10.32
N THR A 4 30.96 0.64 10.54
CA THR A 4 29.73 0.12 9.94
C THR A 4 29.12 1.23 9.09
N LEU A 5 28.94 0.97 7.79
CA LEU A 5 28.21 1.84 6.89
C LEU A 5 26.87 1.18 6.55
N ARG A 6 25.76 1.85 6.88
CA ARG A 6 24.42 1.49 6.43
C ARG A 6 23.92 2.58 5.51
N VAL A 7 23.78 2.26 4.23
CA VAL A 7 23.12 3.14 3.26
C VAL A 7 21.77 2.51 2.94
N ALA A 8 20.71 3.10 3.49
CA ALA A 8 19.34 2.73 3.19
C ALA A 8 18.75 3.80 2.25
N SER A 9 18.29 3.39 1.08
CA SER A 9 17.34 4.19 0.31
C SER A 9 15.94 3.71 0.65
N GLY A 10 15.33 4.38 1.61
CA GLY A 10 13.93 4.20 1.97
C GLY A 10 13.20 5.51 1.75
N LEU A 11 12.75 5.75 0.53
CA LEU A 11 11.51 6.45 0.18
C LEU A 11 11.41 6.47 -1.35
N LEU A 12 11.04 5.33 -1.92
CA LEU A 12 10.19 5.36 -3.09
C LEU A 12 8.83 4.89 -2.63
N GLY A 13 8.06 5.85 -2.11
CA GLY A 13 6.64 5.72 -2.28
C GLY A 13 6.40 5.90 -3.76
N ILE A 14 6.22 4.81 -4.53
CA ILE A 14 5.12 4.87 -5.48
C ILE A 14 3.88 4.91 -4.59
N GLY A 15 3.58 6.11 -4.10
CA GLY A 15 2.36 6.43 -3.41
C GLY A 15 1.28 6.45 -4.47
N LEU A 16 0.97 5.30 -5.06
CA LEU A 16 -0.30 5.13 -5.71
C LEU A 16 -1.36 5.00 -4.62
N SER A 17 -1.56 6.10 -3.89
CA SER A 17 -2.77 6.31 -3.10
C SER A 17 -3.91 6.45 -4.12
N VAL A 18 -4.42 5.32 -4.64
CA VAL A 18 -5.71 5.37 -5.32
C VAL A 18 -6.73 5.60 -4.23
N LEU A 19 -7.04 6.88 -3.99
CA LEU A 19 -8.13 7.27 -3.13
C LEU A 19 -9.43 6.97 -3.89
N LEU A 20 -9.92 5.74 -3.79
CA LEU A 20 -11.24 5.41 -4.31
C LEU A 20 -12.29 5.84 -3.28
N VAL A 21 -12.89 7.00 -3.54
CA VAL A 21 -14.06 7.56 -2.85
C VAL A 21 -15.32 6.79 -3.29
N PRO A 22 -16.23 6.42 -2.37
CA PRO A 22 -17.32 5.51 -2.63
C PRO A 22 -18.53 6.15 -3.29
N ARG A 23 -19.30 5.28 -3.95
CA ARG A 23 -20.67 5.55 -4.34
C ARG A 23 -21.56 5.70 -3.11
N VAL A 24 -21.95 6.94 -2.83
CA VAL A 24 -23.26 7.26 -2.27
C VAL A 24 -24.01 8.04 -3.35
N ASN A 25 -24.94 7.37 -4.05
CA ASN A 25 -25.89 7.97 -5.01
C ASN A 25 -25.30 9.02 -5.98
N ALA A 26 -24.10 8.79 -6.48
CA ALA A 26 -23.48 9.68 -7.44
C ALA A 26 -23.90 9.29 -8.85
N GLY A 27 -24.56 10.21 -9.56
CA GLY A 27 -24.91 10.03 -10.96
C GLY A 27 -23.69 9.80 -11.86
N HIS A 28 -23.95 9.41 -13.11
CA HIS A 28 -23.01 9.06 -14.18
C HIS A 28 -21.70 9.88 -14.32
N LYS A 29 -21.59 11.06 -13.71
CA LYS A 29 -20.41 11.93 -13.76
C LYS A 29 -19.26 11.51 -12.83
N GLU A 30 -19.55 10.99 -11.63
CA GLU A 30 -18.48 10.58 -10.70
C GLU A 30 -17.81 9.28 -11.14
N ASP A 31 -18.59 8.32 -11.66
CA ASP A 31 -18.05 7.09 -12.24
C ASP A 31 -17.14 7.37 -13.45
N ALA A 32 -17.49 8.37 -14.27
CA ALA A 32 -16.69 8.79 -15.41
C ALA A 32 -15.36 9.45 -14.97
N ALA A 33 -15.35 10.19 -13.86
CA ALA A 33 -14.14 10.79 -13.31
C ALA A 33 -13.19 9.73 -12.74
N THR A 34 -13.72 8.75 -12.01
CA THR A 34 -12.94 7.60 -11.51
C THR A 34 -12.37 6.77 -12.65
N ALA A 35 -13.17 6.44 -13.67
CA ALA A 35 -12.72 5.70 -14.84
C ALA A 35 -11.60 6.44 -15.60
N LYS A 36 -11.74 7.77 -15.76
CA LYS A 36 -10.70 8.61 -16.38
C LYS A 36 -9.40 8.62 -15.58
N SER A 37 -9.49 8.70 -14.25
CA SER A 37 -8.33 8.63 -13.36
C SER A 37 -7.61 7.28 -13.47
N LEU A 38 -8.36 6.19 -13.55
CA LEU A 38 -7.81 4.84 -13.61
C LEU A 38 -7.13 4.56 -14.95
N ALA A 39 -7.73 5.03 -16.05
CA ALA A 39 -7.10 4.99 -17.37
C ALA A 39 -5.82 5.83 -17.43
N ALA A 40 -5.81 7.01 -16.80
CA ALA A 40 -4.61 7.83 -16.67
C ALA A 40 -3.52 7.13 -15.84
N ALA A 41 -3.90 6.40 -14.78
CA ALA A 41 -2.96 5.63 -13.97
C ALA A 41 -2.34 4.46 -14.76
N HIS A 42 -3.12 3.71 -15.55
CA HIS A 42 -2.59 2.68 -16.46
C HIS A 42 -1.64 3.28 -17.50
N ALA A 43 -2.02 4.39 -18.14
CA ALA A 43 -1.16 5.05 -19.11
C ALA A 43 0.17 5.52 -18.48
N ALA A 44 0.11 6.00 -17.23
CA ALA A 44 1.28 6.45 -16.50
C ALA A 44 2.13 5.30 -15.93
N ALA A 45 1.54 4.13 -15.65
CA ALA A 45 2.28 2.92 -15.29
C ALA A 45 3.23 2.47 -16.41
N ASN A 46 2.89 2.78 -17.67
CA ASN A 46 3.75 2.56 -18.84
C ASN A 46 4.30 1.12 -18.92
N GLY A 47 3.48 0.14 -18.55
CA GLY A 47 3.86 -1.28 -18.57
C GLY A 47 4.75 -1.73 -17.40
N ASP A 48 4.89 -0.94 -16.33
CA ASP A 48 5.51 -1.39 -15.08
C ASP A 48 4.71 -2.58 -14.49
N PRO A 49 5.30 -3.79 -14.38
CA PRO A 49 4.54 -4.99 -14.01
C PRO A 49 3.93 -4.93 -12.62
N LEU A 50 4.55 -4.20 -11.68
CA LEU A 50 4.03 -4.03 -10.32
C LEU A 50 2.82 -3.10 -10.32
N LEU A 51 2.93 -1.94 -10.97
CA LEU A 51 1.83 -0.98 -11.02
C LEU A 51 0.64 -1.54 -11.78
N GLU A 52 0.87 -2.22 -12.90
CA GLU A 52 -0.19 -2.91 -13.66
C GLU A 52 -0.88 -3.98 -12.80
N ALA A 53 -0.12 -4.75 -12.01
CA ALA A 53 -0.69 -5.74 -11.09
C ALA A 53 -1.55 -5.10 -9.99
N LEU A 54 -1.09 -3.98 -9.40
CA LEU A 54 -1.85 -3.25 -8.39
C LEU A 54 -3.15 -2.67 -8.94
N LEU A 55 -3.09 -2.05 -10.12
CA LEU A 55 -4.26 -1.46 -10.78
C LEU A 55 -5.28 -2.53 -11.19
N THR A 56 -4.81 -3.64 -11.78
CA THR A 56 -5.65 -4.77 -12.17
C THR A 56 -6.37 -5.38 -10.96
N GLU A 57 -5.66 -5.59 -9.84
CA GLU A 57 -6.28 -6.14 -8.64
C GLU A 57 -7.17 -5.13 -7.92
N LEU A 58 -6.92 -3.83 -8.07
CA LEU A 58 -7.81 -2.81 -7.52
C LEU A 58 -9.16 -2.81 -8.24
N GLU A 59 -9.14 -2.88 -9.58
CA GLU A 59 -10.33 -3.01 -10.41
C GLU A 59 -11.11 -4.27 -10.05
N ARG A 60 -10.42 -5.40 -9.99
CA ARG A 60 -11.07 -6.68 -9.64
C ARG A 60 -11.66 -6.66 -8.25
N SER A 61 -10.93 -6.12 -7.27
CA SER A 61 -11.40 -6.01 -5.90
C SER A 61 -12.62 -5.11 -5.79
N LYS A 62 -12.62 -3.97 -6.47
CA LYS A 62 -13.78 -3.07 -6.51
C LYS A 62 -15.05 -3.76 -7.02
N ASP A 63 -14.92 -4.58 -8.06
CA ASP A 63 -16.08 -5.16 -8.75
C ASP A 63 -16.56 -6.48 -8.11
N GLN A 64 -15.62 -7.30 -7.65
CA GLN A 64 -15.86 -8.69 -7.27
C GLN A 64 -15.70 -8.97 -5.78
N LEU A 65 -15.09 -8.09 -4.99
CA LEU A 65 -14.90 -8.32 -3.56
C LEU A 65 -16.20 -8.08 -2.80
N LYS A 66 -16.95 -9.17 -2.61
CA LYS A 66 -18.23 -9.19 -1.93
C LYS A 66 -18.33 -10.47 -1.10
N MET A 67 -18.81 -10.34 0.12
CA MET A 67 -19.11 -11.46 0.99
C MET A 67 -20.53 -11.29 1.52
N ASP A 68 -21.25 -12.41 1.64
CA ASP A 68 -22.58 -12.38 2.23
C ASP A 68 -22.53 -11.77 3.62
N GLN A 69 -23.47 -10.86 3.90
CA GLN A 69 -23.60 -10.13 5.17
C GLN A 69 -22.48 -9.12 5.49
N VAL A 70 -21.53 -8.87 4.58
CA VAL A 70 -20.56 -7.77 4.69
C VAL A 70 -20.84 -6.75 3.60
N ALA A 71 -20.92 -5.46 3.96
CA ALA A 71 -21.11 -4.41 2.97
C ALA A 71 -19.94 -4.40 1.97
N PRO A 72 -20.17 -4.02 0.70
CA PRO A 72 -19.07 -3.89 -0.26
C PRO A 72 -18.07 -2.83 0.21
N PRO A 73 -16.78 -2.98 -0.11
CA PRO A 73 -15.78 -2.00 0.23
C PRO A 73 -16.09 -0.68 -0.47
N TYR A 74 -15.98 0.41 0.28
CA TYR A 74 -16.24 1.76 -0.20
C TYR A 74 -14.90 2.46 -0.52
N TYR A 75 -13.80 2.03 0.09
CA TYR A 75 -12.45 2.52 -0.14
C TYR A 75 -11.45 1.37 -0.08
N ILE A 76 -10.47 1.39 -0.99
CA ILE A 76 -9.34 0.45 -1.03
C ILE A 76 -8.07 1.28 -1.29
N GLU A 77 -7.04 1.04 -0.50
CA GLU A 77 -5.70 1.60 -0.67
C GLU A 77 -4.69 0.47 -0.83
N TYR A 78 -3.85 0.59 -1.85
CA TYR A 78 -2.62 -0.18 -1.97
C TYR A 78 -1.43 0.75 -1.85
N ARG A 79 -0.51 0.42 -0.95
CA ARG A 79 0.73 1.14 -0.77
C ARG A 79 1.88 0.16 -0.84
N VAL A 80 2.79 0.36 -1.79
CA VAL A 80 4.00 -0.44 -1.88
C VAL A 80 5.20 0.41 -1.51
N SER A 81 5.97 -0.07 -0.53
CA SER A 81 7.29 0.44 -0.18
C SER A 81 8.34 -0.52 -0.72
N ASP A 82 9.08 -0.09 -1.75
CA ASP A 82 10.22 -0.82 -2.29
C ASP A 82 11.49 -0.32 -1.57
N VAL A 83 12.13 -1.20 -0.81
CA VAL A 83 13.24 -0.88 0.07
C VAL A 83 14.48 -1.63 -0.38
N GLN A 84 15.53 -0.88 -0.67
CA GLN A 84 16.86 -1.41 -0.96
C GLN A 84 17.86 -0.89 0.07
N GLU A 85 18.56 -1.80 0.73
CA GLU A 85 19.60 -1.51 1.73
C GLU A 85 20.91 -2.16 1.31
N PHE A 86 22.00 -1.41 1.42
CA PHE A 86 23.35 -1.92 1.28
C PHE A 86 24.08 -1.80 2.62
N ILE A 87 24.59 -2.91 3.11
CA ILE A 87 25.30 -3.03 4.39
C ILE A 87 26.72 -3.48 4.08
N ALA A 88 27.69 -2.68 4.52
CA ALA A 88 29.10 -3.05 4.47
C ALA A 88 29.77 -2.74 5.81
N GLU A 89 30.53 -3.71 6.32
CA GLU A 89 31.28 -3.57 7.57
C GLU A 89 32.72 -4.05 7.36
N ALA A 90 33.69 -3.31 7.90
CA ALA A 90 35.09 -3.72 7.93
C ALA A 90 35.69 -3.61 9.32
N ALA A 91 36.67 -4.47 9.61
CA ALA A 91 37.44 -4.46 10.84
C ALA A 91 38.90 -4.87 10.57
N PHE A 92 39.83 -4.06 11.09
CA PHE A 92 41.28 -4.28 10.94
C PHE A 92 41.75 -4.32 9.48
N GLY A 93 41.24 -3.41 8.64
CA GLY A 93 41.59 -3.32 7.22
C GLY A 93 41.05 -4.46 6.35
N ALA A 94 40.08 -5.22 6.85
CA ALA A 94 39.44 -6.31 6.11
C ALA A 94 37.92 -6.22 6.18
N LEU A 95 37.27 -6.37 5.03
CA LEU A 95 35.81 -6.45 4.94
C LEU A 95 35.28 -7.68 5.69
N ARG A 96 34.25 -7.46 6.51
CA ARG A 96 33.59 -8.47 7.35
C ARG A 96 32.19 -8.80 6.86
N GLU A 97 31.45 -7.77 6.43
CA GLU A 97 30.09 -7.90 5.93
C GLU A 97 29.94 -7.12 4.63
N ASN A 98 29.21 -7.72 3.68
CA ASN A 98 28.85 -7.10 2.42
C ASN A 98 27.53 -7.71 1.94
N GLN A 99 26.42 -7.07 2.32
CA GLN A 99 25.08 -7.57 2.09
C GLN A 99 24.23 -6.54 1.34
N LYS A 100 23.38 -7.06 0.45
CA LYS A 100 22.28 -6.30 -0.17
C LYS A 100 20.97 -6.89 0.32
N VAL A 101 20.08 -6.02 0.78
CA VAL A 101 18.70 -6.38 1.13
C VAL A 101 17.79 -5.65 0.16
N HIS A 102 16.84 -6.39 -0.42
CA HIS A 102 15.79 -5.83 -1.23
C HIS A 102 14.47 -6.45 -0.75
N VAL A 103 13.53 -5.61 -0.34
CA VAL A 103 12.22 -6.06 0.12
C VAL A 103 11.15 -5.11 -0.42
N ARG A 104 10.03 -5.69 -0.85
CA ARG A 104 8.86 -4.96 -1.28
C ARG A 104 7.74 -5.20 -0.28
N LEU A 105 7.36 -4.15 0.45
CA LEU A 105 6.32 -4.22 1.48
C LEU A 105 5.02 -3.64 0.91
N LEU A 106 3.99 -4.47 0.79
CA LEU A 106 2.64 -4.04 0.45
C LEU A 106 1.85 -3.83 1.73
N ARG A 107 1.26 -2.65 1.87
CA ARG A 107 0.17 -2.37 2.80
C ARG A 107 -1.13 -2.23 2.03
N VAL A 108 -2.14 -2.98 2.45
CA VAL A 108 -3.49 -2.94 1.92
C VAL A 108 -4.44 -2.44 3.00
N VAL A 109 -5.21 -1.40 2.70
CA VAL A 109 -6.32 -0.97 3.56
C VAL A 109 -7.60 -1.14 2.78
N VAL A 110 -8.55 -1.86 3.36
CA VAL A 110 -9.92 -1.94 2.85
C VAL A 110 -10.84 -1.33 3.90
N ARG A 111 -11.75 -0.47 3.47
CA ARG A 111 -12.74 0.17 4.35
C ARG A 111 -14.14 -0.18 3.92
N VAL A 112 -14.95 -0.53 4.91
CA VAL A 112 -16.34 -0.98 4.78
C VAL A 112 -17.22 -0.11 5.68
N GLY A 113 -18.46 0.13 5.27
CA GLY A 113 -19.36 1.08 5.94
C GLY A 113 -19.53 2.33 5.10
N ASP A 114 -19.46 3.49 5.74
CA ASP A 114 -19.53 4.78 5.08
C ASP A 114 -18.63 5.82 5.76
N TYR A 115 -18.69 7.07 5.29
CA TYR A 115 -17.91 8.18 5.85
C TYR A 115 -18.25 8.52 7.30
N LYS A 116 -19.44 8.16 7.77
CA LYS A 116 -19.92 8.44 9.13
C LYS A 116 -19.60 7.31 10.09
N GLN A 117 -19.68 6.08 9.60
CA GLN A 117 -19.38 4.85 10.34
C GLN A 117 -18.45 3.98 9.51
N ASP A 118 -17.16 4.23 9.69
CA ASP A 118 -16.06 3.58 8.99
C ASP A 118 -15.47 2.41 9.80
N SER A 119 -14.97 1.40 9.07
CA SER A 119 -14.33 0.22 9.64
C SER A 119 -12.87 0.42 10.05
N TYR A 120 -12.25 1.58 9.79
CA TYR A 120 -10.82 1.80 10.04
C TYR A 120 -10.50 1.94 11.54
N TYR A 121 -10.50 0.82 12.24
CA TYR A 121 -10.18 0.71 13.66
C TYR A 121 -9.67 -0.70 13.96
N GLY A 122 -8.69 -0.83 14.86
CA GLY A 122 -8.11 -2.14 15.20
C GLY A 122 -7.61 -2.90 13.97
N GLU A 123 -8.10 -4.12 13.77
CA GLU A 123 -7.76 -4.98 12.62
C GLU A 123 -8.17 -4.37 11.27
N GLY A 124 -9.14 -3.45 11.25
CA GLY A 124 -9.55 -2.73 10.04
C GLY A 124 -8.56 -1.64 9.58
N MET A 125 -7.45 -1.44 10.29
CA MET A 125 -6.39 -0.50 9.89
C MET A 125 -5.54 -1.01 8.71
N GLY A 126 -5.77 -2.24 8.26
CA GLY A 126 -5.17 -2.80 7.05
C GLY A 126 -4.13 -3.87 7.31
N GLN A 127 -3.79 -4.59 6.24
CA GLN A 127 -2.89 -5.73 6.23
C GLN A 127 -1.56 -5.37 5.59
N THR A 128 -0.48 -5.97 6.07
CA THR A 128 0.86 -5.81 5.48
C THR A 128 1.43 -7.15 5.08
N THR A 129 1.99 -7.24 3.88
CA THR A 129 2.65 -8.44 3.38
C THR A 129 3.89 -8.10 2.55
N ILE A 130 4.75 -9.09 2.33
CA ILE A 130 5.91 -8.97 1.45
C ILE A 130 5.49 -9.43 0.05
N LEU A 131 5.77 -8.59 -0.95
CA LEU A 131 5.56 -8.95 -2.34
C LEU A 131 6.78 -9.68 -2.91
N PRO A 132 6.55 -10.60 -3.87
CA PRO A 132 7.60 -11.13 -4.72
C PRO A 132 8.40 -9.99 -5.37
N LEU A 133 9.72 -10.15 -5.40
CA LEU A 133 10.62 -9.25 -6.13
C LEU A 133 10.62 -9.57 -7.62
N ASP A 134 10.34 -10.82 -7.97
CA ASP A 134 10.13 -11.24 -9.35
C ASP A 134 8.88 -10.53 -9.88
N ASN A 135 9.06 -9.80 -10.98
CA ASN A 135 8.00 -9.05 -11.64
C ASN A 135 7.03 -9.96 -12.43
N ASP A 136 6.76 -11.16 -11.90
CA ASP A 136 5.76 -12.09 -12.44
C ASP A 136 4.35 -11.56 -12.10
N PRO A 137 3.54 -11.22 -13.12
CA PRO A 137 2.21 -10.65 -12.89
C PRO A 137 1.28 -11.56 -12.09
N ILE A 138 1.37 -12.89 -12.26
CA ILE A 138 0.51 -13.85 -11.57
C ILE A 138 0.88 -13.91 -10.09
N ALA A 139 2.18 -13.97 -9.79
CA ALA A 139 2.67 -14.02 -8.41
C ALA A 139 2.32 -12.75 -7.64
N LEU A 140 2.54 -11.58 -8.24
CA LEU A 140 2.21 -10.28 -7.66
C LEU A 140 0.70 -10.18 -7.39
N ARG A 141 -0.12 -10.40 -8.42
CA ARG A 141 -1.58 -10.30 -8.32
C ARG A 141 -2.18 -11.25 -7.29
N ARG A 142 -1.69 -12.49 -7.22
CA ARG A 142 -2.13 -13.46 -6.21
C ARG A 142 -1.87 -12.93 -4.80
N GLN A 143 -0.68 -12.39 -4.54
CA GLN A 143 -0.35 -11.88 -3.20
C GLN A 143 -1.15 -10.62 -2.84
N ILE A 144 -1.33 -9.71 -3.80
CA ILE A 144 -2.17 -8.52 -3.62
C ILE A 144 -3.60 -8.94 -3.29
N TRP A 145 -4.17 -9.91 -4.00
CA TRP A 145 -5.51 -10.41 -3.72
C TRP A 145 -5.66 -11.00 -2.33
N LEU A 146 -4.74 -11.88 -1.93
CA LEU A 146 -4.81 -12.52 -0.61
C LEU A 146 -4.74 -11.49 0.52
N ALA A 147 -3.86 -10.49 0.39
CA ALA A 147 -3.80 -9.39 1.34
C ALA A 147 -5.07 -8.54 1.35
N THR A 148 -5.69 -8.33 0.17
CA THR A 148 -6.95 -7.57 0.04
C THR A 148 -8.14 -8.32 0.64
N ASP A 149 -8.26 -9.61 0.36
CA ASP A 149 -9.30 -10.48 0.91
C ASP A 149 -9.22 -10.54 2.44
N GLN A 150 -8.01 -10.67 2.99
CA GLN A 150 -7.81 -10.62 4.44
C GLN A 150 -8.20 -9.25 5.02
N ALA A 151 -7.69 -8.16 4.45
CA ALA A 151 -8.02 -6.80 4.91
C ALA A 151 -9.54 -6.51 4.85
N TYR A 152 -10.25 -7.04 3.86
CA TYR A 152 -11.70 -6.90 3.74
C TYR A 152 -12.47 -7.64 4.84
N LYS A 153 -12.05 -8.87 5.16
CA LYS A 153 -12.65 -9.64 6.26
C LYS A 153 -12.44 -8.94 7.60
N ASP A 154 -11.23 -8.45 7.83
CA ASP A 154 -10.88 -7.73 9.05
C ASP A 154 -11.65 -6.40 9.17
N ALA A 155 -11.82 -5.68 8.05
CA ALA A 155 -12.66 -4.49 7.99
C ALA A 155 -14.13 -4.78 8.34
N GLY A 156 -14.71 -5.88 7.83
CA GLY A 156 -16.06 -6.29 8.19
C GLY A 156 -16.22 -6.60 9.69
N GLN A 157 -15.23 -7.29 10.28
CA GLN A 157 -15.19 -7.55 11.72
C GLN A 157 -15.04 -6.27 12.54
N ALA A 158 -14.12 -5.38 12.14
CA ALA A 158 -13.88 -4.11 12.81
C ALA A 158 -15.13 -3.22 12.80
N LEU A 159 -15.85 -3.14 11.66
CA LEU A 159 -17.11 -2.41 11.58
C LEU A 159 -18.15 -2.96 12.54
N THR A 160 -18.29 -4.29 12.59
CA THR A 160 -19.24 -4.97 13.49
C THR A 160 -18.92 -4.70 14.95
N GLN A 161 -17.64 -4.80 15.33
CA GLN A 161 -17.18 -4.50 16.69
C GLN A 161 -17.45 -3.03 17.07
N LYS A 162 -17.18 -2.10 16.16
CA LYS A 162 -17.46 -0.67 16.35
C LYS A 162 -18.96 -0.42 16.56
N GLN A 163 -19.82 -0.99 15.71
CA GLN A 163 -21.26 -0.85 15.84
C GLN A 163 -21.80 -1.44 17.14
N ALA A 164 -21.25 -2.57 17.58
CA ALA A 164 -21.59 -3.17 18.87
C ALA A 164 -21.18 -2.27 20.05
N ALA A 165 -19.96 -1.72 20.01
CA ALA A 165 -19.48 -0.78 21.02
C ALA A 165 -20.33 0.50 21.07
N LEU A 166 -20.68 1.08 19.92
CA LEU A 166 -21.51 2.29 19.85
C LEU A 166 -22.91 2.10 20.46
N LYS A 167 -23.47 0.88 20.42
CA LYS A 167 -24.76 0.59 21.09
C LYS A 167 -24.66 0.59 22.62
N GLN A 168 -23.46 0.47 23.18
CA GLN A 168 -23.23 0.47 24.63
C GLN A 168 -23.09 1.88 25.21
N PHE A 169 -22.76 2.88 24.38
CA PHE A 169 -22.56 4.27 24.81
C PHE A 169 -23.74 5.15 24.37
N THR A 170 -24.00 6.22 25.12
CA THR A 170 -24.96 7.25 24.73
C THR A 170 -24.39 7.99 23.52
N ALA A 171 -25.11 7.99 22.40
CA ALA A 171 -24.64 8.64 21.18
C ALA A 171 -24.46 10.16 21.40
N ASP A 172 -23.33 10.70 20.97
CA ASP A 172 -23.08 12.14 20.96
C ASP A 172 -24.14 12.88 20.15
N GLU A 173 -24.54 14.06 20.61
CA GLU A 173 -25.54 14.92 19.96
C GLU A 173 -25.04 15.46 18.60
N HIS A 174 -23.71 15.46 18.40
CA HIS A 174 -23.04 15.92 17.19
C HIS A 174 -21.96 14.92 16.75
N PRO A 175 -22.34 13.82 16.09
CA PRO A 175 -21.37 12.85 15.59
C PRO A 175 -20.48 13.47 14.51
N VAL A 176 -19.18 13.24 14.62
CA VAL A 176 -18.19 13.62 13.61
C VAL A 176 -18.05 12.46 12.62
N ASP A 177 -17.94 12.79 11.34
CA ASP A 177 -17.65 11.80 10.30
C ASP A 177 -16.28 11.14 10.56
N ASP A 178 -16.23 9.80 10.52
CA ASP A 178 -14.99 9.04 10.73
C ASP A 178 -13.94 9.27 9.65
N PHE A 179 -14.38 9.64 8.44
CA PHE A 179 -13.49 9.86 7.31
C PHE A 179 -13.90 11.08 6.47
N ALA A 180 -12.91 11.79 5.95
CA ALA A 180 -13.14 12.98 5.12
C ALA A 180 -13.16 12.63 3.63
N LYS A 181 -13.95 13.37 2.85
CA LYS A 181 -13.93 13.30 1.39
C LYS A 181 -12.76 14.13 0.86
N ALA A 182 -12.05 13.59 -0.13
CA ALA A 182 -10.99 14.29 -0.85
C ALA A 182 -11.16 14.11 -2.36
N PRO A 183 -10.71 15.08 -3.18
CA PRO A 183 -10.74 14.95 -4.63
C PRO A 183 -9.79 13.83 -5.09
N VAL A 184 -10.14 13.18 -6.21
CA VAL A 184 -9.28 12.16 -6.83
C VAL A 184 -8.03 12.83 -7.40
N VAL A 185 -6.86 12.30 -7.06
CA VAL A 185 -5.55 12.78 -7.54
C VAL A 185 -4.80 11.61 -8.16
N THR A 186 -4.22 11.84 -9.34
CA THR A 186 -3.29 10.89 -9.98
C THR A 186 -1.94 11.59 -10.09
N LEU A 187 -0.92 11.03 -9.44
CA LEU A 187 0.46 11.50 -9.52
C LEU A 187 1.33 10.27 -9.76
N VAL A 188 2.13 10.32 -10.83
CA VAL A 188 3.13 9.29 -11.13
C VAL A 188 4.46 10.00 -11.34
N GLU A 189 5.42 9.66 -10.50
CA GLU A 189 6.77 10.21 -10.52
C GLU A 189 7.76 9.13 -10.97
N PRO A 190 8.92 9.51 -11.56
CA PRO A 190 9.95 8.56 -11.92
C PRO A 190 10.46 7.77 -10.71
N LEU A 191 10.68 6.47 -10.92
CA LEU A 191 11.34 5.61 -9.94
C LEU A 191 12.78 6.09 -9.71
N ALA A 192 13.09 6.59 -8.52
CA ALA A 192 14.46 6.74 -8.05
C ALA A 192 15.14 5.37 -7.81
N SER A 193 16.28 5.12 -8.46
CA SER A 193 17.07 3.90 -8.24
C SER A 193 18.17 4.15 -7.22
N LEU A 194 18.38 3.25 -6.26
CA LEU A 194 19.58 3.26 -5.43
C LEU A 194 20.81 2.95 -6.30
N LYS A 195 21.74 3.91 -6.41
CA LYS A 195 23.03 3.74 -7.09
C LYS A 195 24.15 3.78 -6.04
N VAL A 196 24.71 2.62 -5.71
CA VAL A 196 25.84 2.51 -4.78
C VAL A 196 27.11 2.15 -5.56
N ASP A 197 28.17 2.92 -5.39
CA ASP A 197 29.53 2.50 -5.80
C ASP A 197 30.09 1.52 -4.77
N GLU A 198 29.70 0.26 -4.90
CA GLU A 198 30.12 -0.80 -3.97
C GLU A 198 31.63 -0.95 -3.92
N THR A 199 32.31 -0.80 -5.05
CA THR A 199 33.76 -0.94 -5.16
C THR A 199 34.49 0.18 -4.42
N GLY A 200 34.05 1.43 -4.61
CA GLY A 200 34.61 2.58 -3.89
C GLY A 200 34.38 2.48 -2.38
N TRP A 201 33.17 2.10 -1.96
CA TRP A 201 32.85 1.95 -0.54
C TRP A 201 33.63 0.82 0.14
N LYS A 202 33.79 -0.33 -0.52
CA LYS A 202 34.61 -1.43 0.00
C LYS A 202 36.05 -1.01 0.21
N LYS A 203 36.65 -0.39 -0.80
CA LYS A 203 38.04 0.10 -0.73
C LYS A 203 38.22 1.10 0.42
N THR A 204 37.29 2.04 0.57
CA THR A 204 37.33 3.03 1.65
C THR A 204 37.29 2.38 3.03
N LEU A 205 36.42 1.39 3.22
CA LEU A 205 36.27 0.66 4.49
C LEU A 205 37.48 -0.23 4.82
N GLU A 206 38.21 -0.72 3.82
CA GLU A 206 39.45 -1.49 4.01
C GLU A 206 40.67 -0.59 4.29
N GLU A 207 40.67 0.64 3.78
CA GLU A 207 41.78 1.60 3.95
C GLU A 207 41.70 2.41 5.26
N THR A 208 40.59 2.33 6.01
CA THR A 208 40.35 3.06 7.27
C THR A 208 40.67 2.23 8.52
#